data_AF-A0A6H0D034-F1
#
_entry.id   AF-A0A6H0D034-F1
#
_cell.length_a   1.000
_cell.length_b   1.000
_cell.length_c   1.000
_cell.angle_alpha   90.00
_cell.angle_beta   90.00
_cell.angle_gamma   90.00
#
_symmetry.space_group_name_H-M   'P 1'
#
loop_
_entity.id
_entity.type
_entity.pdbx_description
1 polymer ?
#
loop_
_entity_poly.entity_id
_entity_poly.type
_entity_poly.pdbx_seq_one_letter_code
_entity_poly.pdbx_strand_id
1 'polypeptide(L)'
;MSKNAVDAAIQVAYRRKRRLMLIPSRRQVEAAEQGGGYVEGWTTETFAEYVRSRDPEGLILLCRDHGGPYQNPQERHQRYSIEQAMKSAAESYAEDIRQGFDLLHVDTSVDLDGVASLEDAIDRAVELYGQSVETARSLGRATLFEIGFEDQGSDTNDPEEFEEQVTTALERLKGAGLPLPTFIVAQTATKVMETRNVGALTIAPFAVASAVRSLVAVTRRHGIALKAHNCDYLSRDQLRFLNAAGVDALNVAPEFGVVETRAFLALLEELNLPVQRERFLEAAYDSGSWAKWMHPQTTASDTDRAIIAGHYTFATEGFQALKEVAGHFAAKKGIDVDARLRDAVDRAIDHYADALPDGVLAGPETAVAV
;
A
#
# COMPACT_ATOMS: atom_id res chain seq x y z
N MET A 1 5.06 -6.03 -0.54
CA MET A 1 4.77 -6.80 0.68
C MET A 1 5.39 -8.19 0.56
N SER A 2 5.91 -8.72 1.66
CA SER A 2 6.51 -10.05 1.84
C SER A 2 6.24 -10.51 3.27
N LYS A 3 6.49 -11.78 3.60
CA LYS A 3 6.38 -12.24 4.99
C LYS A 3 7.28 -11.46 5.94
N ASN A 4 8.50 -11.13 5.51
CA ASN A 4 9.44 -10.34 6.31
C ASN A 4 8.95 -8.91 6.53
N ALA A 5 8.31 -8.28 5.54
CA ALA A 5 7.71 -6.96 5.71
C ALA A 5 6.53 -6.98 6.71
N VAL A 6 5.70 -8.03 6.67
CA VAL A 6 4.59 -8.21 7.64
C VAL A 6 5.13 -8.39 9.06
N ASP A 7 6.09 -9.30 9.24
CA ASP A 7 6.69 -9.55 10.55
C ASP A 7 7.43 -8.30 11.07
N ALA A 8 8.11 -7.55 10.20
CA ALA A 8 8.75 -6.29 10.54
C ALA A 8 7.72 -5.24 11.00
N ALA A 9 6.61 -5.07 10.27
CA ALA A 9 5.55 -4.13 10.66
C ALA A 9 5.00 -4.46 12.06
N ILE A 10 4.72 -5.73 12.35
CA ILE A 10 4.30 -6.18 13.69
C ILE A 10 5.37 -5.82 14.73
N GLN A 11 6.65 -6.09 14.46
CA GLN A 11 7.73 -5.77 15.39
C GLN A 11 7.86 -4.26 15.66
N VAL A 12 7.76 -3.42 14.62
CA VAL A 12 7.76 -1.96 14.79
C VAL A 12 6.56 -1.51 15.61
N ALA A 13 5.35 -2.02 15.29
CA ALA A 13 4.12 -1.66 16.00
C ALA A 13 4.23 -1.93 17.51
N TYR A 14 4.73 -3.10 17.90
CA TYR A 14 4.92 -3.49 19.30
C TYR A 14 6.04 -2.69 19.98
N ARG A 15 7.18 -2.54 19.30
CA ARG A 15 8.32 -1.78 19.82
C ARG A 15 7.95 -0.32 20.09
N ARG A 16 7.18 0.28 19.19
CA ARG A 16 6.73 1.67 19.28
C ARG A 16 5.42 1.83 20.08
N LYS A 17 4.71 0.74 20.38
CA LYS A 17 3.35 0.73 20.96
C LYS A 17 2.39 1.61 20.16
N ARG A 18 2.44 1.48 18.84
CA ARG A 18 1.67 2.29 17.89
C ARG A 18 0.94 1.40 16.92
N ARG A 19 -0.23 1.87 16.48
CA ARG A 19 -0.98 1.19 15.43
C ARG A 19 -0.33 1.45 14.07
N LEU A 20 -0.22 0.40 13.26
CA LEU A 20 0.20 0.46 11.88
C LEU A 20 -0.87 -0.19 10.99
N MET A 21 -0.99 0.27 9.76
CA MET A 21 -1.88 -0.35 8.77
C MET A 21 -1.05 -1.27 7.87
N LEU A 22 -1.50 -2.50 7.67
CA LEU A 22 -1.03 -3.34 6.56
C LEU A 22 -2.04 -3.22 5.42
N ILE A 23 -1.58 -2.79 4.25
CA ILE A 23 -2.45 -2.40 3.14
C ILE A 23 -2.21 -3.25 1.87
N PRO A 24 -2.42 -4.58 1.88
CA PRO A 24 -2.31 -5.36 0.65
C PRO A 24 -3.31 -4.89 -0.41
N SER A 25 -2.83 -4.68 -1.63
CA SER A 25 -3.69 -4.53 -2.81
C SER A 25 -4.28 -5.87 -3.26
N ARG A 26 -5.34 -5.84 -4.10
CA ARG A 26 -5.93 -7.04 -4.73
C ARG A 26 -4.94 -7.86 -5.58
N ARG A 27 -3.79 -7.28 -5.94
CA ARG A 27 -2.72 -8.01 -6.64
C ARG A 27 -1.87 -8.84 -5.67
N GLN A 28 -1.72 -8.35 -4.44
CA GLN A 28 -0.81 -8.90 -3.44
C GLN A 28 -1.45 -10.06 -2.69
N VAL A 29 -2.62 -9.82 -2.12
CA VAL A 29 -3.40 -10.79 -1.34
C VAL A 29 -4.85 -10.64 -1.74
N GLU A 30 -5.47 -11.75 -2.13
CA GLU A 30 -6.84 -11.77 -2.66
C GLU A 30 -7.58 -13.03 -2.18
N ALA A 31 -8.90 -13.03 -2.29
CA ALA A 31 -9.74 -14.20 -2.03
C ALA A 31 -9.24 -15.41 -2.84
N ALA A 32 -9.35 -16.60 -2.25
CA ALA A 32 -8.95 -17.86 -2.90
C ALA A 32 -9.65 -18.06 -4.24
N GLU A 33 -10.95 -17.77 -4.28
CA GLU A 33 -11.80 -17.87 -5.47
C GLU A 33 -11.39 -16.90 -6.59
N GLN A 34 -10.62 -15.85 -6.25
CA GLN A 34 -10.12 -14.84 -7.17
C GLN A 34 -8.60 -14.95 -7.44
N GLY A 35 -7.96 -16.02 -6.94
CA GLY A 35 -6.59 -16.41 -7.29
C GLY A 35 -5.51 -16.09 -6.26
N GLY A 36 -5.84 -15.61 -5.07
CA GLY A 36 -4.90 -15.46 -3.94
C GLY A 36 -3.91 -14.30 -4.03
N GLY A 37 -3.48 -13.88 -5.22
CA GLY A 37 -2.44 -12.86 -5.40
C GLY A 37 -1.02 -13.44 -5.35
N TYR A 38 0.01 -12.57 -5.38
CA TYR A 38 1.40 -13.00 -5.53
C TYR A 38 2.21 -13.08 -4.23
N VAL A 39 1.69 -12.63 -3.08
CA VAL A 39 2.46 -12.54 -1.84
C VAL A 39 2.34 -13.83 -1.02
N GLU A 40 3.45 -14.57 -0.90
CA GLU A 40 3.60 -15.74 -0.01
C GLU A 40 2.58 -16.87 -0.22
N GLY A 41 1.85 -16.86 -1.34
CA GLY A 41 0.73 -17.78 -1.58
C GLY A 41 -0.45 -17.58 -0.63
N TRP A 42 -0.52 -16.44 0.07
CA TRP A 42 -1.61 -16.15 0.99
C TRP A 42 -2.88 -15.78 0.24
N THR A 43 -3.98 -16.35 0.71
CA THR A 43 -5.35 -15.85 0.48
C THR A 43 -5.69 -14.77 1.50
N THR A 44 -6.76 -14.00 1.29
CA THR A 44 -7.27 -13.05 2.31
C THR A 44 -7.43 -13.70 3.69
N GLU A 45 -8.02 -14.90 3.75
CA GLU A 45 -8.19 -15.67 5.00
C GLU A 45 -6.85 -16.02 5.66
N THR A 46 -5.94 -16.66 4.93
CA THR A 46 -4.66 -17.13 5.49
C THR A 46 -3.72 -15.98 5.84
N PHE A 47 -3.78 -14.86 5.12
CA PHE A 47 -3.10 -13.62 5.49
C PHE A 47 -3.63 -13.05 6.80
N ALA A 48 -4.96 -12.91 6.93
CA ALA A 48 -5.58 -12.41 8.13
C ALA A 48 -5.26 -13.30 9.35
N GLU A 49 -5.37 -14.62 9.20
CA GLU A 49 -4.99 -15.59 10.24
C GLU A 49 -3.52 -15.46 10.64
N TYR A 50 -2.62 -15.34 9.66
CA TYR A 50 -1.19 -15.20 9.89
C TYR A 50 -0.87 -13.94 10.72
N VAL A 51 -1.46 -12.80 10.37
CA VAL A 51 -1.26 -11.53 11.07
C VAL A 51 -1.87 -11.57 12.46
N ARG A 52 -3.14 -11.97 12.59
CA ARG A 52 -3.86 -11.95 13.88
C ARG A 52 -3.24 -12.91 14.90
N SER A 53 -2.73 -14.06 14.47
CA SER A 53 -2.01 -14.99 15.37
C SER A 53 -0.70 -14.41 15.94
N ARG A 54 -0.14 -13.36 15.31
CA ARG A 54 1.09 -12.68 15.73
C ARG A 54 0.85 -11.29 16.31
N ASP A 55 -0.38 -10.79 16.24
CA ASP A 55 -0.80 -9.51 16.78
C ASP A 55 -1.90 -9.67 17.85
N PRO A 56 -1.59 -10.28 19.03
CA PRO A 56 -2.57 -10.44 20.10
C PRO A 56 -3.09 -9.13 20.72
N GLU A 57 -2.33 -8.03 20.61
CA GLU A 57 -2.73 -6.70 21.12
C GLU A 57 -3.57 -5.89 20.11
N GLY A 58 -3.74 -6.36 18.88
CA GLY A 58 -4.51 -5.66 17.85
C GLY A 58 -3.88 -4.30 17.46
N LEU A 59 -2.55 -4.24 17.36
CA LEU A 59 -1.82 -3.06 16.93
C LEU A 59 -1.74 -2.94 15.39
N ILE A 60 -2.03 -4.00 14.65
CA ILE A 60 -2.11 -3.97 13.19
C ILE A 60 -3.55 -3.82 12.75
N LEU A 61 -3.82 -2.77 11.98
CA LEU A 61 -5.06 -2.64 11.23
C LEU A 61 -4.87 -3.35 9.88
N LEU A 62 -5.75 -4.31 9.59
CA LEU A 62 -5.78 -4.97 8.29
C LEU A 62 -6.62 -4.13 7.34
N CYS A 63 -6.01 -3.65 6.26
CA CYS A 63 -6.63 -2.69 5.36
C CYS A 63 -6.56 -3.19 3.92
N ARG A 64 -7.59 -2.92 3.12
CA ARG A 64 -7.54 -3.16 1.67
C ARG A 64 -7.04 -1.91 0.97
N ASP A 65 -5.99 -2.02 0.16
CA ASP A 65 -5.57 -0.97 -0.75
C ASP A 65 -6.19 -1.15 -2.14
N HIS A 66 -6.67 -0.05 -2.72
CA HIS A 66 -7.20 0.01 -4.09
C HIS A 66 -8.08 -1.20 -4.46
N GLY A 67 -9.24 -1.38 -3.80
CA GLY A 67 -10.03 -2.60 -3.90
C GLY A 67 -11.12 -2.64 -4.97
N GLY A 68 -11.33 -1.57 -5.73
CA GLY A 68 -12.46 -1.49 -6.67
C GLY A 68 -12.25 -2.26 -7.98
N PRO A 69 -13.09 -1.99 -9.01
CA PRO A 69 -13.10 -2.72 -10.27
C PRO A 69 -11.79 -2.52 -11.04
N TYR A 70 -11.39 -3.56 -11.77
CA TYR A 70 -10.17 -3.65 -12.59
C TYR A 70 -8.85 -3.56 -11.81
N GLN A 71 -8.90 -3.58 -10.48
CA GLN A 71 -7.71 -3.63 -9.63
C GLN A 71 -7.16 -5.05 -9.49
N ASN A 72 -8.01 -6.07 -9.65
CA ASN A 72 -7.58 -7.45 -9.79
C ASN A 72 -7.10 -7.68 -11.25
N PRO A 73 -5.85 -8.15 -11.47
CA PRO A 73 -5.28 -8.30 -12.81
C PRO A 73 -6.12 -9.21 -13.74
N GLN A 74 -6.82 -10.19 -13.16
CA GLN A 74 -7.65 -11.16 -13.88
C GLN A 74 -8.83 -10.47 -14.57
N GLU A 75 -9.41 -9.43 -13.95
CA GLU A 75 -10.55 -8.67 -14.51
C GLU A 75 -10.16 -8.02 -15.84
N ARG A 76 -8.97 -7.41 -15.90
CA ARG A 76 -8.44 -6.82 -17.14
C ARG A 76 -8.02 -7.87 -18.15
N HIS A 77 -7.32 -8.91 -17.71
CA HIS A 77 -6.88 -9.99 -18.59
C HIS A 77 -8.05 -10.70 -19.28
N GLN A 78 -9.13 -10.93 -18.53
CA GLN A 78 -10.36 -11.55 -19.04
C GLN A 78 -11.33 -10.54 -19.66
N ARG A 79 -10.98 -9.25 -19.66
CA ARG A 79 -11.78 -8.14 -20.19
C ARG A 79 -13.22 -8.13 -19.68
N TYR A 80 -13.36 -8.17 -18.36
CA TYR A 80 -14.67 -8.09 -17.69
C TYR A 80 -15.44 -6.83 -18.13
N SER A 81 -16.76 -6.96 -18.23
CA SER A 81 -17.64 -5.78 -18.25
C SER A 81 -17.56 -5.06 -16.90
N ILE A 82 -17.99 -3.80 -16.87
CA ILE A 82 -18.03 -3.04 -15.61
C ILE A 82 -18.89 -3.76 -14.55
N GLU A 83 -20.01 -4.35 -14.93
CA GLU A 83 -20.88 -5.12 -14.03
C GLU A 83 -20.16 -6.32 -13.43
N GLN A 84 -19.35 -7.04 -14.24
CA GLN A 84 -18.55 -8.17 -13.78
C GLN A 84 -17.42 -7.72 -12.85
N ALA A 85 -16.73 -6.62 -13.17
CA ALA A 85 -15.66 -6.07 -12.35
C ALA A 85 -16.18 -5.50 -11.02
N MET A 86 -17.33 -4.82 -11.02
CA MET A 86 -18.00 -4.34 -9.81
C MET A 86 -18.40 -5.51 -8.91
N LYS A 87 -18.99 -6.57 -9.49
CA LYS A 87 -19.31 -7.79 -8.74
C LYS A 87 -18.06 -8.43 -8.14
N SER A 88 -16.98 -8.54 -8.90
CA SER A 88 -15.71 -9.11 -8.40
C SER A 88 -15.11 -8.27 -7.27
N ALA A 89 -15.13 -6.95 -7.37
CA ALA A 89 -14.71 -6.05 -6.28
C ALA A 89 -15.59 -6.22 -5.02
N ALA A 90 -16.91 -6.30 -5.18
CA ALA A 90 -17.83 -6.53 -4.07
C ALA A 90 -17.59 -7.87 -3.36
N GLU A 91 -17.32 -8.94 -4.10
CA GLU A 91 -16.96 -10.25 -3.55
C GLU A 91 -15.63 -10.21 -2.79
N SER A 92 -14.64 -9.48 -3.31
CA SER A 92 -13.35 -9.26 -2.64
C SER A 92 -13.54 -8.51 -1.30
N TYR A 93 -14.29 -7.41 -1.30
CA TYR A 93 -14.61 -6.69 -0.06
C TYR A 93 -15.42 -7.53 0.93
N ALA A 94 -16.37 -8.33 0.45
CA ALA A 94 -17.13 -9.21 1.33
C ALA A 94 -16.23 -10.25 2.03
N GLU A 95 -15.21 -10.76 1.32
CA GLU A 95 -14.18 -11.62 1.92
C GLU A 95 -13.31 -10.85 2.91
N ASP A 96 -12.82 -9.66 2.57
CA ASP A 96 -12.04 -8.82 3.50
C ASP A 96 -12.81 -8.56 4.82
N ILE A 97 -14.09 -8.18 4.73
CA ILE A 97 -14.97 -7.95 5.91
C ILE A 97 -15.15 -9.25 6.71
N ARG A 98 -15.38 -10.38 6.04
CA ARG A 98 -15.54 -11.70 6.69
C ARG A 98 -14.31 -12.05 7.51
N GLN A 99 -13.13 -11.80 6.96
CA GLN A 99 -11.84 -12.07 7.59
C GLN A 99 -11.40 -10.98 8.58
N GLY A 100 -12.21 -9.94 8.77
CA GLY A 100 -11.97 -8.91 9.79
C GLY A 100 -10.92 -7.89 9.37
N PHE A 101 -10.91 -7.50 8.10
CA PHE A 101 -10.27 -6.26 7.67
C PHE A 101 -10.98 -5.07 8.32
N ASP A 102 -10.18 -4.16 8.87
CA ASP A 102 -10.59 -2.99 9.64
C ASP A 102 -10.96 -1.82 8.74
N LEU A 103 -10.34 -1.69 7.55
CA LEU A 103 -10.54 -0.58 6.63
C LEU A 103 -10.54 -1.03 5.17
N LEU A 104 -11.44 -0.49 4.36
CA LEU A 104 -11.49 -0.72 2.92
C LEU A 104 -11.28 0.58 2.13
N HIS A 105 -10.25 0.61 1.28
CA HIS A 105 -10.08 1.68 0.29
C HIS A 105 -10.92 1.39 -0.96
N VAL A 106 -12.07 2.06 -1.04
CA VAL A 106 -13.01 2.01 -2.18
C VAL A 106 -12.53 2.93 -3.30
N ASP A 107 -11.59 2.40 -4.09
CA ASP A 107 -11.07 3.07 -5.28
C ASP A 107 -11.74 2.55 -6.56
N THR A 108 -12.59 3.39 -7.14
CA THR A 108 -13.35 3.13 -8.37
C THR A 108 -12.91 4.03 -9.53
N SER A 109 -11.74 4.67 -9.40
CA SER A 109 -11.18 5.57 -10.42
C SER A 109 -10.69 4.86 -11.68
N VAL A 110 -10.55 3.53 -11.63
CA VAL A 110 -10.00 2.73 -12.73
C VAL A 110 -11.10 2.24 -13.67
N ASP A 111 -10.80 2.27 -14.97
CA ASP A 111 -11.58 1.58 -16.00
C ASP A 111 -10.75 0.50 -16.73
N LEU A 112 -11.42 -0.30 -17.59
CA LEU A 112 -10.79 -1.42 -18.28
C LEU A 112 -9.55 -1.00 -19.07
N ASP A 113 -9.69 0.10 -19.83
CA ASP A 113 -8.67 0.62 -20.73
C ASP A 113 -8.21 2.05 -20.32
N GLY A 114 -8.29 2.40 -19.02
CA GLY A 114 -7.84 3.72 -18.54
C GLY A 114 -8.40 4.13 -17.18
N VAL A 115 -8.84 5.38 -17.10
CA VAL A 115 -9.41 6.02 -15.91
C VAL A 115 -10.89 6.27 -16.16
N ALA A 116 -11.72 6.02 -15.15
CA ALA A 116 -13.15 6.31 -15.18
C ALA A 116 -13.41 7.83 -15.16
N SER A 117 -14.57 8.27 -15.65
CA SER A 117 -14.99 9.65 -15.38
C SER A 117 -15.22 9.84 -13.87
N LEU A 118 -15.06 11.07 -13.36
CA LEU A 118 -15.29 11.36 -11.95
C LEU A 118 -16.72 10.96 -11.52
N GLU A 119 -17.72 11.24 -12.35
CA GLU A 119 -19.11 10.89 -12.08
C GLU A 119 -19.30 9.37 -11.97
N ASP A 120 -18.78 8.62 -12.96
CA ASP A 120 -18.82 7.15 -12.93
C ASP A 120 -18.08 6.60 -11.71
N ALA A 121 -16.91 7.15 -11.37
CA ALA A 121 -16.13 6.73 -10.23
C ALA A 121 -16.92 6.95 -8.93
N ILE A 122 -17.53 8.12 -8.73
CA ILE A 122 -18.35 8.41 -7.55
C ILE A 122 -19.56 7.48 -7.47
N ASP A 123 -20.29 7.27 -8.56
CA ASP A 123 -21.47 6.41 -8.58
C ASP A 123 -21.11 4.94 -8.24
N ARG A 124 -20.03 4.43 -8.86
CA ARG A 124 -19.47 3.11 -8.54
C ARG A 124 -19.02 3.03 -7.08
N ALA A 125 -18.39 4.09 -6.55
CA ALA A 125 -17.94 4.11 -5.16
C ALA A 125 -19.12 4.01 -4.20
N VAL A 126 -20.18 4.80 -4.43
CA VAL A 126 -21.40 4.78 -3.59
C VAL A 126 -22.05 3.40 -3.60
N GLU A 127 -22.11 2.74 -4.76
CA GLU A 127 -22.64 1.38 -4.87
C GLU A 127 -21.81 0.36 -4.07
N LEU A 128 -20.50 0.26 -4.31
CA LEU A 128 -19.63 -0.70 -3.62
C LEU A 128 -19.51 -0.42 -2.13
N TYR A 129 -19.46 0.85 -1.75
CA TYR A 129 -19.47 1.29 -0.36
C TYR A 129 -20.77 0.84 0.32
N GLY A 130 -21.92 1.04 -0.32
CA GLY A 130 -23.22 0.60 0.21
C GLY A 130 -23.29 -0.90 0.43
N GLN A 131 -22.89 -1.69 -0.57
CA GLN A 131 -22.83 -3.16 -0.47
C GLN A 131 -21.89 -3.62 0.66
N SER A 132 -20.75 -2.94 0.82
CA SER A 132 -19.79 -3.24 1.88
C SER A 132 -20.35 -2.90 3.27
N VAL A 133 -21.04 -1.77 3.43
CA VAL A 133 -21.73 -1.39 4.68
C VAL A 133 -22.81 -2.40 5.05
N GLU A 134 -23.62 -2.84 4.07
CA GLU A 134 -24.64 -3.86 4.28
C GLU A 134 -24.03 -5.20 4.68
N THR A 135 -22.96 -5.60 4.00
CA THR A 135 -22.23 -6.84 4.31
C THR A 135 -21.66 -6.80 5.73
N ALA A 136 -20.96 -5.72 6.09
CA ALA A 136 -20.40 -5.53 7.44
C ALA A 136 -21.50 -5.58 8.50
N ARG A 137 -22.63 -4.88 8.29
CA ARG A 137 -23.78 -4.91 9.18
C ARG A 137 -24.36 -6.32 9.33
N SER A 138 -24.50 -7.06 8.23
CA SER A 138 -25.04 -8.43 8.24
C SER A 138 -24.16 -9.41 9.02
N LEU A 139 -22.85 -9.18 9.03
CA LEU A 139 -21.85 -9.98 9.74
C LEU A 139 -21.56 -9.46 11.16
N GLY A 140 -22.20 -8.38 11.60
CA GLY A 140 -21.92 -7.76 12.91
C GLY A 140 -20.51 -7.20 13.03
N ARG A 141 -19.90 -6.78 11.91
CA ARG A 141 -18.56 -6.20 11.85
C ARG A 141 -18.62 -4.69 11.77
N ALA A 142 -17.63 -4.03 12.37
CA ALA A 142 -17.34 -2.63 12.12
C ALA A 142 -16.22 -2.55 11.07
N THR A 143 -16.42 -1.72 10.05
CA THR A 143 -15.45 -1.52 8.97
C THR A 143 -15.36 -0.04 8.67
N LEU A 144 -14.13 0.47 8.64
CA LEU A 144 -13.80 1.83 8.24
C LEU A 144 -13.68 1.90 6.72
N PHE A 145 -13.80 3.10 6.18
CA PHE A 145 -13.72 3.28 4.74
C PHE A 145 -12.80 4.43 4.37
N GLU A 146 -12.20 4.28 3.21
CA GLU A 146 -11.36 5.26 2.55
C GLU A 146 -11.83 5.39 1.11
N ILE A 147 -11.86 6.63 0.59
CA ILE A 147 -12.15 6.89 -0.82
C ILE A 147 -11.07 7.80 -1.40
N GLY A 148 -10.81 7.63 -2.69
CA GLY A 148 -9.87 8.42 -3.46
C GLY A 148 -10.30 8.41 -4.92
N PHE A 149 -10.06 9.51 -5.62
CA PHE A 149 -10.40 9.66 -7.04
C PHE A 149 -9.22 10.27 -7.83
N GLU A 150 -8.02 10.22 -7.25
CA GLU A 150 -6.87 10.98 -7.74
C GLU A 150 -6.19 10.39 -8.97
N ASP A 151 -5.73 11.26 -9.87
CA ASP A 151 -4.69 10.92 -10.84
C ASP A 151 -3.31 10.94 -10.14
N GLN A 152 -2.46 9.96 -10.44
CA GLN A 152 -1.15 9.77 -9.80
C GLN A 152 -0.09 10.74 -10.38
N GLY A 153 -0.37 12.04 -10.27
CA GLY A 153 0.45 13.18 -10.70
C GLY A 153 1.70 13.45 -9.84
N SER A 154 2.47 14.48 -10.16
CA SER A 154 3.66 14.92 -9.40
C SER A 154 3.45 16.14 -8.52
N ASP A 155 2.38 16.90 -8.77
CA ASP A 155 1.97 18.10 -8.03
C ASP A 155 0.81 17.79 -7.08
N THR A 156 0.44 18.72 -6.19
CA THR A 156 -0.75 18.54 -5.35
C THR A 156 -2.03 18.60 -6.17
N ASN A 157 -3.13 18.06 -5.66
CA ASN A 157 -4.44 18.44 -6.20
C ASN A 157 -4.64 19.96 -6.12
N ASP A 158 -5.40 20.52 -7.07
CA ASP A 158 -5.95 21.85 -6.93
C ASP A 158 -6.99 21.84 -5.78
N PRO A 159 -6.90 22.75 -4.79
CA PRO A 159 -7.82 22.74 -3.66
C PRO A 159 -9.28 22.98 -4.02
N GLU A 160 -9.58 23.75 -5.07
CA GLU A 160 -10.97 24.04 -5.48
C GLU A 160 -11.57 22.81 -6.18
N GLU A 161 -10.83 22.20 -7.11
CA GLU A 161 -11.25 20.95 -7.77
C GLU A 161 -11.42 19.81 -6.75
N PHE A 162 -10.49 19.70 -5.79
CA PHE A 162 -10.58 18.71 -4.72
C PHE A 162 -11.79 18.94 -3.82
N GLU A 163 -12.10 20.19 -3.47
CA GLU A 163 -13.29 20.52 -2.70
C GLU A 163 -14.59 20.13 -3.43
N GLU A 164 -14.68 20.40 -4.73
CA GLU A 164 -15.85 20.02 -5.53
C GLU A 164 -16.01 18.49 -5.57
N GLN A 165 -14.91 17.76 -5.82
CA GLN A 165 -14.88 16.30 -5.83
C GLN A 165 -15.33 15.70 -4.49
N VAL A 166 -14.72 16.13 -3.39
CA VAL A 166 -15.04 15.66 -2.04
C VAL A 166 -16.49 15.99 -1.69
N THR A 167 -16.92 17.24 -1.91
CA THR A 167 -18.29 17.65 -1.60
C THR A 167 -19.30 16.79 -2.36
N THR A 168 -19.09 16.59 -3.66
CA THR A 168 -19.98 15.78 -4.49
C THR A 168 -20.05 14.34 -4.00
N ALA A 169 -18.91 13.70 -3.75
CA ALA A 169 -18.87 12.31 -3.26
C ALA A 169 -19.57 12.17 -1.90
N LEU A 170 -19.30 13.08 -0.96
CA LEU A 170 -19.90 13.04 0.37
C LEU A 170 -21.41 13.32 0.33
N GLU A 171 -21.89 14.18 -0.55
CA GLU A 171 -23.32 14.40 -0.76
C GLU A 171 -24.02 13.17 -1.33
N ARG A 172 -23.39 12.46 -2.28
CA ARG A 172 -23.93 11.20 -2.81
C ARG A 172 -24.02 10.11 -1.74
N LEU A 173 -22.96 9.94 -0.94
CA LEU A 173 -22.97 9.00 0.19
C LEU A 173 -24.07 9.33 1.20
N LYS A 174 -24.20 10.61 1.60
CA LYS A 174 -25.28 11.08 2.49
C LYS A 174 -26.66 10.85 1.91
N GLY A 175 -26.84 11.15 0.62
CA GLY A 175 -28.09 10.95 -0.10
C GLY A 175 -28.52 9.47 -0.14
N ALA A 176 -27.55 8.55 -0.19
CA ALA A 176 -27.75 7.11 -0.08
C ALA A 176 -27.91 6.61 1.39
N GLY A 177 -27.84 7.49 2.39
CA GLY A 177 -27.93 7.12 3.80
C GLY A 177 -26.71 6.36 4.33
N LEU A 178 -25.56 6.51 3.66
CA LEU A 178 -24.31 5.83 4.02
C LEU A 178 -23.48 6.67 5.01
N PRO A 179 -22.68 6.02 5.88
CA PRO A 179 -21.77 6.74 6.76
C PRO A 179 -20.65 7.40 5.94
N LEU A 180 -20.09 8.50 6.45
CA LEU A 180 -18.93 9.16 5.84
C LEU A 180 -17.68 8.28 5.98
N PRO A 181 -16.74 8.35 5.02
CA PRO A 181 -15.48 7.63 5.10
C PRO A 181 -14.63 8.18 6.25
N THR A 182 -13.73 7.35 6.75
CA THR A 182 -12.72 7.74 7.75
C THR A 182 -11.59 8.52 7.10
N PHE A 183 -11.18 8.11 5.89
CA PHE A 183 -10.10 8.75 5.14
C PHE A 183 -10.57 9.19 3.75
N ILE A 184 -9.97 10.29 3.29
CA ILE A 184 -9.93 10.65 1.88
C ILE A 184 -8.47 10.72 1.44
N VAL A 185 -8.17 10.11 0.31
CA VAL A 185 -6.86 10.18 -0.33
C VAL A 185 -6.78 11.47 -1.15
N ALA A 186 -5.64 12.14 -1.06
CA ALA A 186 -5.32 13.27 -1.92
C ALA A 186 -3.88 13.18 -2.42
N GLN A 187 -3.64 13.72 -3.60
CA GLN A 187 -2.30 13.90 -4.10
C GLN A 187 -1.59 15.02 -3.33
N THR A 188 -0.53 14.67 -2.62
CA THR A 188 0.23 15.58 -1.74
C THR A 188 1.60 15.95 -2.31
N ALA A 189 1.69 15.94 -3.64
CA ALA A 189 2.92 16.13 -4.40
C ALA A 189 4.03 15.13 -4.04
N THR A 190 3.63 13.87 -3.89
CA THR A 190 4.50 12.73 -3.64
C THR A 190 4.37 11.75 -4.81
N LYS A 191 5.50 11.38 -5.41
CA LYS A 191 5.51 10.46 -6.56
C LYS A 191 6.76 9.62 -6.56
N VAL A 192 6.61 8.31 -6.64
CA VAL A 192 7.74 7.39 -6.67
C VAL A 192 8.11 7.06 -8.11
N MET A 193 9.37 7.29 -8.45
CA MET A 193 9.98 6.78 -9.68
C MET A 193 11.36 6.21 -9.34
N GLU A 194 11.67 5.03 -9.87
CA GLU A 194 12.90 4.28 -9.60
C GLU A 194 13.05 3.98 -8.09
N THR A 195 14.02 4.60 -7.42
CA THR A 195 14.22 4.48 -5.96
C THR A 195 14.29 5.84 -5.28
N ARG A 196 13.47 6.77 -5.76
CA ARG A 196 13.37 8.14 -5.25
C ARG A 196 11.95 8.67 -5.32
N ASN A 197 11.67 9.65 -4.47
CA ASN A 197 10.51 10.52 -4.63
C ASN A 197 10.86 11.64 -5.63
N VAL A 198 10.02 11.85 -6.63
CA VAL A 198 10.16 12.89 -7.67
C VAL A 198 9.01 13.90 -7.62
N GLY A 199 8.13 13.82 -6.62
CA GLY A 199 7.04 14.76 -6.44
C GLY A 199 7.54 16.14 -6.00
N ALA A 200 6.73 17.18 -6.22
CA ALA A 200 7.14 18.56 -5.94
C ALA A 200 7.50 18.82 -4.46
N LEU A 201 7.09 17.94 -3.53
CA LEU A 201 7.51 17.99 -2.12
C LEU A 201 9.04 17.98 -1.98
N THR A 202 9.75 17.30 -2.88
CA THR A 202 11.22 17.24 -2.82
C THR A 202 11.90 18.50 -3.32
N ILE A 203 11.18 19.37 -4.03
CA ILE A 203 11.71 20.58 -4.68
C ILE A 203 11.27 21.83 -3.91
N ALA A 204 9.99 21.92 -3.55
CA ALA A 204 9.37 23.11 -2.97
C ALA A 204 8.50 22.77 -1.73
N PRO A 205 9.09 22.21 -0.66
CA PRO A 205 8.34 21.67 0.47
C PRO A 205 7.43 22.68 1.17
N PHE A 206 7.83 23.96 1.25
CA PHE A 206 7.01 25.01 1.89
C PHE A 206 5.75 25.34 1.09
N ALA A 207 5.84 25.41 -0.24
CA ALA A 207 4.71 25.70 -1.11
C ALA A 207 3.73 24.51 -1.09
N VAL A 208 4.27 23.29 -1.22
CA VAL A 208 3.51 22.05 -1.12
C VAL A 208 2.80 21.94 0.23
N ALA A 209 3.49 22.18 1.34
CA ALA A 209 2.86 22.15 2.67
C ALA A 209 1.71 23.16 2.80
N SER A 210 1.77 24.30 2.10
CA SER A 210 0.66 25.26 2.07
C SER A 210 -0.53 24.73 1.29
N ALA A 211 -0.31 24.14 0.12
CA ALA A 211 -1.38 23.52 -0.66
C ALA A 211 -2.01 22.34 0.07
N VAL A 212 -1.19 21.46 0.67
CA VAL A 212 -1.66 20.33 1.49
C VAL A 212 -2.51 20.78 2.67
N ARG A 213 -2.17 21.90 3.34
CA ARG A 213 -3.03 22.47 4.39
C ARG A 213 -4.42 22.85 3.89
N SER A 214 -4.53 23.35 2.66
CA SER A 214 -5.83 23.64 2.04
C SER A 214 -6.63 22.35 1.79
N LEU A 215 -5.99 21.28 1.30
CA LEU A 215 -6.63 19.97 1.11
C LEU A 215 -7.10 19.38 2.45
N VAL A 216 -6.27 19.47 3.49
CA VAL A 216 -6.64 19.05 4.86
C VAL A 216 -7.81 19.88 5.38
N ALA A 217 -7.85 21.19 5.13
CA ALA A 217 -8.97 22.02 5.55
C ALA A 217 -10.31 21.61 4.90
N VAL A 218 -10.27 21.11 3.66
CA VAL A 218 -11.45 20.53 2.98
C VAL A 218 -11.94 19.29 3.74
N THR A 219 -11.09 18.29 3.97
CA THR A 219 -11.51 17.04 4.62
C THR A 219 -11.93 17.25 6.07
N ARG A 220 -11.21 18.11 6.82
CA ARG A 220 -11.50 18.40 8.23
C ARG A 220 -12.83 19.10 8.47
N ARG A 221 -13.34 19.90 7.52
CA ARG A 221 -14.70 20.46 7.60
C ARG A 221 -15.79 19.39 7.68
N HIS A 222 -15.49 18.18 7.20
CA HIS A 222 -16.38 17.03 7.26
C HIS A 222 -16.01 16.02 8.36
N GLY A 223 -14.98 16.31 9.16
CA GLY A 223 -14.49 15.39 10.19
C GLY A 223 -13.77 14.17 9.63
N ILE A 224 -13.18 14.29 8.44
CA ILE A 224 -12.53 13.19 7.71
C ILE A 224 -11.02 13.41 7.71
N ALA A 225 -10.25 12.33 7.88
CA ALA A 225 -8.80 12.35 7.87
C ALA A 225 -8.24 12.37 6.43
N LEU A 226 -7.08 13.00 6.22
CA LEU A 226 -6.43 13.05 4.90
C LEU A 226 -5.24 12.09 4.85
N LYS A 227 -5.21 11.22 3.85
CA LYS A 227 -4.15 10.23 3.65
C LYS A 227 -3.32 10.53 2.41
N ALA A 228 -2.00 10.47 2.55
CA ALA A 228 -1.05 10.69 1.48
C ALA A 228 -0.50 9.36 0.93
N HIS A 229 -0.45 9.25 -0.40
CA HIS A 229 0.13 8.10 -1.08
C HIS A 229 1.59 8.36 -1.48
N ASN A 230 2.30 7.32 -1.93
CA ASN A 230 3.65 7.44 -2.52
C ASN A 230 4.68 8.15 -1.64
N CYS A 231 4.63 7.96 -0.32
CA CYS A 231 5.53 8.62 0.64
C CYS A 231 6.91 7.94 0.75
N ASP A 232 7.20 6.95 -0.09
CA ASP A 232 8.48 6.28 -0.19
C ASP A 232 9.63 7.26 -0.45
N TYR A 233 10.80 6.93 0.10
CA TYR A 233 12.08 7.62 -0.02
C TYR A 233 12.11 9.06 0.54
N LEU A 234 11.08 9.49 1.26
CA LEU A 234 11.03 10.80 1.89
C LEU A 234 11.95 10.87 3.12
N SER A 235 12.66 11.98 3.26
CA SER A 235 13.46 12.27 4.46
C SER A 235 12.58 12.58 5.66
N ARG A 236 13.15 12.51 6.88
CA ARG A 236 12.42 12.86 8.11
C ARG A 236 11.86 14.29 8.08
N ASP A 237 12.58 15.23 7.48
CA ASP A 237 12.12 16.62 7.38
C ASP A 237 10.95 16.75 6.39
N GLN A 238 10.98 16.02 5.27
CA GLN A 238 9.86 15.95 4.32
C GLN A 238 8.60 15.34 4.97
N LEU A 239 8.78 14.25 5.72
CA LEU A 239 7.68 13.63 6.47
C LEU A 239 7.10 14.58 7.53
N ARG A 240 7.94 15.33 8.23
CA ARG A 240 7.51 16.37 9.18
C ARG A 240 6.73 17.49 8.50
N PHE A 241 7.05 17.86 7.26
CA PHE A 241 6.26 18.85 6.52
C PHE A 241 4.84 18.35 6.25
N LEU A 242 4.68 17.10 5.80
CA LEU A 242 3.35 16.50 5.59
C LEU A 242 2.57 16.41 6.91
N ASN A 243 3.19 15.92 7.97
CA ASN A 243 2.57 15.85 9.29
C ASN A 243 2.17 17.24 9.82
N ALA A 244 3.05 18.24 9.72
CA ALA A 244 2.76 19.61 10.15
C ALA A 244 1.70 20.31 9.26
N ALA A 245 1.50 19.84 8.02
CA ALA A 245 0.41 20.27 7.17
C ALA A 245 -0.94 19.62 7.55
N GLY A 246 -0.92 18.61 8.42
CA GLY A 246 -2.11 17.94 8.94
C GLY A 246 -2.48 16.65 8.20
N VAL A 247 -1.54 16.05 7.45
CA VAL A 247 -1.71 14.71 6.89
C VAL A 247 -1.76 13.69 8.03
N ASP A 248 -2.78 12.84 8.00
CA ASP A 248 -3.14 11.90 9.06
C ASP A 248 -2.46 10.53 8.91
N ALA A 249 -2.31 10.08 7.66
CA ALA A 249 -1.73 8.78 7.34
C ALA A 249 -0.87 8.86 6.08
N LEU A 250 0.15 7.99 6.01
CA LEU A 250 1.12 7.92 4.93
C LEU A 250 1.22 6.49 4.41
N ASN A 251 1.08 6.29 3.10
CA ASN A 251 1.41 5.01 2.47
C ASN A 251 2.86 4.97 2.02
N VAL A 252 3.53 3.88 2.36
CA VAL A 252 4.86 3.53 1.88
C VAL A 252 4.82 2.06 1.48
N ALA A 253 5.21 1.71 0.27
CA ALA A 253 5.06 0.34 -0.22
C ALA A 253 6.25 -0.17 -1.05
N PRO A 254 6.56 0.40 -2.25
CA PRO A 254 7.64 -0.13 -3.06
C PRO A 254 9.01 -0.09 -2.38
N GLU A 255 9.32 0.91 -1.53
CA GLU A 255 10.62 1.01 -0.86
C GLU A 255 10.93 -0.23 -0.01
N PHE A 256 9.97 -0.75 0.75
CA PHE A 256 10.24 -1.89 1.64
C PHE A 256 10.63 -3.15 0.86
N GLY A 257 10.03 -3.37 -0.32
CA GLY A 257 10.43 -4.45 -1.23
C GLY A 257 11.84 -4.25 -1.79
N VAL A 258 12.21 -2.99 -2.13
CA VAL A 258 13.55 -2.66 -2.61
C VAL A 258 14.61 -2.82 -1.51
N VAL A 259 14.29 -2.39 -0.28
CA VAL A 259 15.16 -2.56 0.89
C VAL A 259 15.43 -4.04 1.16
N GLU A 260 14.40 -4.88 1.11
CA GLU A 260 14.55 -6.32 1.29
C GLU A 260 15.39 -6.94 0.16
N THR A 261 15.15 -6.54 -1.09
CA THR A 261 15.92 -6.99 -2.26
C THR A 261 17.40 -6.66 -2.11
N ARG A 262 17.72 -5.42 -1.70
CA ARG A 262 19.09 -4.98 -1.45
C ARG A 262 19.73 -5.75 -0.30
N ALA A 263 18.98 -6.03 0.78
CA ALA A 263 19.48 -6.80 1.91
C ALA A 263 19.82 -8.25 1.50
N PHE A 264 19.02 -8.87 0.63
CA PHE A 264 19.31 -10.20 0.11
C PHE A 264 20.56 -10.21 -0.78
N LEU A 265 20.69 -9.25 -1.70
CA LEU A 265 21.87 -9.11 -2.54
C LEU A 265 23.15 -8.91 -1.72
N ALA A 266 23.11 -8.03 -0.71
CA ALA A 266 24.24 -7.79 0.19
C ALA A 266 24.62 -9.05 0.97
N LEU A 267 23.63 -9.85 1.40
CA LEU A 267 23.89 -11.13 2.05
C LEU A 267 24.55 -12.14 1.10
N LEU A 268 24.11 -12.24 -0.16
CA LEU A 268 24.74 -13.12 -1.14
C LEU A 268 26.20 -12.72 -1.40
N GLU A 269 26.50 -11.42 -1.45
CA GLU A 269 27.87 -10.90 -1.55
C GLU A 269 28.70 -11.26 -0.31
N GLU A 270 28.17 -11.07 0.90
CA GLU A 270 28.83 -11.45 2.17
C GLU A 270 29.12 -12.96 2.26
N LEU A 271 28.25 -13.78 1.68
CA LEU A 271 28.40 -15.24 1.62
C LEU A 271 29.27 -15.71 0.44
N ASN A 272 29.75 -14.80 -0.41
CA ASN A 272 30.50 -15.10 -1.62
C ASN A 272 29.74 -16.05 -2.56
N LEU A 273 28.48 -15.72 -2.86
CA LEU A 273 27.56 -16.48 -3.71
C LEU A 273 27.24 -15.74 -5.04
N PRO A 274 28.23 -15.51 -5.92
CA PRO A 274 28.05 -14.69 -7.12
C PRO A 274 27.08 -15.31 -8.13
N VAL A 275 27.03 -16.65 -8.23
CA VAL A 275 26.12 -17.34 -9.16
C VAL A 275 24.67 -17.16 -8.73
N GLN A 276 24.39 -17.28 -7.44
CA GLN A 276 23.04 -17.10 -6.89
C GLN A 276 22.59 -15.64 -7.03
N ARG A 277 23.52 -14.70 -6.81
CA ARG A 277 23.28 -13.27 -7.00
C ARG A 277 22.89 -12.96 -8.44
N GLU A 278 23.64 -13.48 -9.42
CA GLU A 278 23.34 -13.25 -10.83
C GLU A 278 21.99 -13.85 -11.24
N ARG A 279 21.72 -15.10 -10.85
CA ARG A 279 20.43 -15.76 -11.13
C ARG A 279 19.25 -15.02 -10.51
N PHE A 280 19.42 -14.45 -9.32
CA PHE A 280 18.38 -13.64 -8.69
C PHE A 280 18.12 -12.35 -9.48
N LEU A 281 19.18 -11.64 -9.88
CA LEU A 281 19.06 -10.40 -10.67
C LEU A 281 18.44 -10.65 -12.04
N GLU A 282 18.85 -11.73 -12.74
CA GLU A 282 18.29 -12.14 -14.02
C GLU A 282 16.79 -12.41 -13.90
N ALA A 283 16.37 -13.26 -12.95
CA ALA A 283 14.96 -13.56 -12.72
C ALA A 283 14.13 -12.32 -12.37
N ALA A 284 14.69 -11.41 -11.55
CA ALA A 284 14.04 -10.17 -11.19
C ALA A 284 13.89 -9.21 -12.38
N TYR A 285 14.92 -9.09 -13.21
CA TYR A 285 14.89 -8.28 -14.43
C TYR A 285 13.86 -8.82 -15.43
N ASP A 286 13.89 -10.12 -15.69
CA ASP A 286 13.03 -10.79 -16.66
C ASP A 286 11.54 -10.76 -16.27
N SER A 287 11.23 -10.54 -15.00
CA SER A 287 9.85 -10.36 -14.53
C SER A 287 9.15 -9.14 -15.16
N GLY A 288 9.90 -8.15 -15.65
CA GLY A 288 9.37 -6.90 -16.21
C GLY A 288 8.64 -6.00 -15.20
N SER A 289 8.54 -6.39 -13.93
CA SER A 289 7.74 -5.68 -12.91
C SER A 289 8.32 -4.31 -12.52
N TRP A 290 9.55 -4.01 -12.97
CA TRP A 290 10.20 -2.70 -12.84
C TRP A 290 9.65 -1.65 -13.81
N ALA A 291 9.02 -2.04 -14.92
CA ALA A 291 8.71 -1.15 -16.04
C ALA A 291 7.90 0.09 -15.64
N LYS A 292 6.83 -0.10 -14.86
CA LYS A 292 5.95 1.01 -14.41
C LYS A 292 6.64 2.02 -13.49
N TRP A 293 7.75 1.62 -12.86
CA TRP A 293 8.48 2.46 -11.91
C TRP A 293 9.55 3.30 -12.61
N MET A 294 9.81 3.10 -13.91
CA MET A 294 10.90 3.75 -14.61
C MET A 294 10.60 5.17 -15.02
N HIS A 295 11.53 6.07 -14.71
CA HIS A 295 11.48 7.43 -15.21
C HIS A 295 11.51 7.42 -16.75
N PRO A 296 10.74 8.26 -17.47
CA PRO A 296 10.75 8.27 -18.93
C PRO A 296 12.13 8.53 -19.55
N GLN A 297 12.98 9.24 -18.82
CA GLN A 297 14.38 9.52 -19.17
C GLN A 297 15.35 8.74 -18.27
N THR A 298 14.99 7.50 -17.90
CA THR A 298 15.79 6.68 -16.99
C THR A 298 17.19 6.43 -17.54
N THR A 299 18.17 6.46 -16.64
CA THR A 299 19.55 6.00 -16.89
C THR A 299 19.86 4.72 -16.11
N ALA A 300 18.84 4.11 -15.51
CA ALA A 300 18.95 2.89 -14.72
C ALA A 300 19.56 1.75 -15.57
N SER A 301 20.48 1.01 -14.96
CA SER A 301 21.01 -0.23 -15.49
C SER A 301 20.01 -1.38 -15.35
N ASP A 302 20.29 -2.51 -15.99
CA ASP A 302 19.50 -3.73 -15.80
C ASP A 302 19.57 -4.23 -14.36
N THR A 303 20.70 -4.01 -13.68
CA THR A 303 20.83 -4.28 -12.24
C THR A 303 19.92 -3.39 -11.40
N ASP A 304 19.80 -2.10 -11.71
CA ASP A 304 18.90 -1.19 -10.98
C ASP A 304 17.44 -1.61 -11.16
N ARG A 305 17.05 -1.99 -12.38
CA ARG A 305 15.73 -2.52 -12.71
C ARG A 305 15.44 -3.83 -11.95
N ALA A 306 16.40 -4.75 -11.94
CA ALA A 306 16.30 -5.99 -11.18
C ALA A 306 16.13 -5.74 -9.67
N ILE A 307 16.87 -4.79 -9.10
CA ILE A 307 16.74 -4.40 -7.68
C ILE A 307 15.34 -3.88 -7.37
N ILE A 308 14.75 -3.08 -8.27
CA ILE A 308 13.39 -2.56 -8.10
C ILE A 308 12.36 -3.69 -8.14
N ALA A 309 12.56 -4.66 -9.03
CA ALA A 309 11.63 -5.75 -9.25
C ALA A 309 11.82 -6.99 -8.34
N GLY A 310 12.94 -7.11 -7.62
CA GLY A 310 13.32 -8.34 -6.91
C GLY A 310 12.23 -8.90 -6.01
N HIS A 311 11.55 -8.05 -5.25
CA HIS A 311 10.50 -8.45 -4.32
C HIS A 311 9.26 -9.07 -4.97
N TYR A 312 9.00 -8.82 -6.25
CA TYR A 312 7.90 -9.51 -6.97
C TYR A 312 8.20 -10.99 -7.22
N THR A 313 9.46 -11.40 -7.13
CA THR A 313 9.88 -12.79 -7.38
C THR A 313 9.95 -13.65 -6.12
N PHE A 314 9.74 -13.08 -4.93
CA PHE A 314 9.99 -13.78 -3.66
C PHE A 314 9.11 -15.03 -3.47
N ALA A 315 7.89 -15.04 -4.00
CA ALA A 315 7.03 -16.22 -3.91
C ALA A 315 7.34 -17.31 -4.97
N THR A 316 8.26 -17.05 -5.90
CA THR A 316 8.59 -18.02 -6.97
C THR A 316 9.44 -19.17 -6.44
N GLU A 317 9.26 -20.38 -7.00
CA GLU A 317 10.11 -21.54 -6.68
C GLU A 317 11.60 -21.24 -6.93
N GLY A 318 11.90 -20.46 -7.97
CA GLY A 318 13.26 -20.03 -8.31
C GLY A 318 13.91 -19.23 -7.18
N PHE A 319 13.19 -18.25 -6.61
CA PHE A 319 13.70 -17.50 -5.47
C PHE A 319 13.83 -18.36 -4.22
N GLN A 320 12.84 -19.21 -3.92
CA GLN A 320 12.88 -20.08 -2.74
C GLN A 320 14.12 -21.00 -2.77
N ALA A 321 14.43 -21.60 -3.92
CA ALA A 321 15.65 -22.39 -4.10
C ALA A 321 16.93 -21.56 -3.89
N LEU A 322 16.97 -20.31 -4.34
CA LEU A 322 18.11 -19.42 -4.12
C LEU A 322 18.27 -19.06 -2.64
N LYS A 323 17.15 -18.79 -1.96
CA LYS A 323 17.10 -18.47 -0.53
C LYS A 323 17.51 -19.66 0.34
N GLU A 324 17.12 -20.89 0.00
CA GLU A 324 17.55 -22.12 0.67
C GLU A 324 19.07 -22.31 0.58
N VAL A 325 19.65 -22.11 -0.60
CA VAL A 325 21.10 -22.15 -0.79
C VAL A 325 21.77 -21.10 0.09
N ALA A 326 21.31 -19.84 0.04
CA ALA A 326 21.82 -18.78 0.91
C ALA A 326 21.73 -19.17 2.39
N GLY A 327 20.61 -19.75 2.83
CA GLY A 327 20.38 -20.24 4.18
C GLY A 327 21.39 -21.28 4.63
N HIS A 328 21.76 -22.24 3.77
CA HIS A 328 22.78 -23.24 4.09
C HIS A 328 24.16 -22.62 4.37
N PHE A 329 24.55 -21.59 3.62
CA PHE A 329 25.82 -20.89 3.83
C PHE A 329 25.74 -19.90 5.00
N ALA A 330 24.61 -19.20 5.15
CA ALA A 330 24.35 -18.28 6.24
C ALA A 330 24.40 -18.97 7.61
N ALA A 331 23.80 -20.16 7.74
CA ALA A 331 23.78 -20.95 8.96
C ALA A 331 25.19 -21.27 9.48
N LYS A 332 26.16 -21.53 8.59
CA LYS A 332 27.57 -21.78 8.96
C LYS A 332 28.25 -20.56 9.61
N LYS A 333 27.70 -19.37 9.36
CA LYS A 333 28.14 -18.10 9.96
C LYS A 333 27.23 -17.63 11.11
N GLY A 334 26.25 -18.44 11.51
CA GLY A 334 25.26 -18.06 12.54
C GLY A 334 24.30 -16.97 12.09
N ILE A 335 24.07 -16.81 10.79
CA ILE A 335 23.17 -15.82 10.21
C ILE A 335 21.83 -16.49 9.87
N ASP A 336 20.74 -15.95 10.40
CA ASP A 336 19.39 -16.23 9.93
C ASP A 336 19.04 -15.28 8.78
N VAL A 337 18.72 -15.85 7.61
CA VAL A 337 18.42 -15.09 6.39
C VAL A 337 17.18 -14.23 6.60
N ASP A 338 16.09 -14.79 7.10
CA ASP A 338 14.83 -14.06 7.28
C ASP A 338 14.95 -12.97 8.34
N ALA A 339 15.65 -13.25 9.44
CA ALA A 339 15.94 -12.21 10.42
C ALA A 339 16.74 -11.06 9.79
N ARG A 340 17.77 -11.35 8.98
CA ARG A 340 18.58 -10.31 8.31
C ARG A 340 17.76 -9.44 7.36
N LEU A 341 16.89 -10.07 6.56
CA LEU A 341 16.01 -9.38 5.62
C LEU A 341 14.96 -8.55 6.36
N ARG A 342 14.28 -9.16 7.34
CA ARG A 342 13.29 -8.49 8.20
C ARG A 342 13.90 -7.29 8.93
N ASP A 343 15.09 -7.40 9.49
CA ASP A 343 15.75 -6.29 10.19
C ASP A 343 16.02 -5.09 9.28
N ALA A 344 16.27 -5.33 7.98
CA ALA A 344 16.43 -4.25 7.01
C ALA A 344 15.11 -3.52 6.76
N VAL A 345 14.02 -4.27 6.60
CA VAL A 345 12.68 -3.72 6.41
C VAL A 345 12.18 -3.02 7.69
N ASP A 346 12.41 -3.60 8.86
CA ASP A 346 12.08 -3.02 10.17
C ASP A 346 12.69 -1.62 10.32
N ARG A 347 13.98 -1.45 10.01
CA ARG A 347 14.63 -0.13 10.04
C ARG A 347 14.00 0.87 9.09
N ALA A 348 13.57 0.42 7.91
CA ALA A 348 12.89 1.29 6.95
C ALA A 348 11.51 1.70 7.45
N ILE A 349 10.70 0.77 7.98
CA ILE A 349 9.40 1.08 8.59
C ILE A 349 9.57 2.02 9.79
N ASP A 350 10.58 1.77 10.63
CA ASP A 350 10.87 2.58 11.82
C ASP A 350 11.24 4.03 11.48
N HIS A 351 11.88 4.28 10.32
CA HIS A 351 12.15 5.63 9.83
C HIS A 351 10.87 6.46 9.70
N TYR A 352 9.82 5.86 9.13
CA TYR A 352 8.50 6.48 8.96
C TYR A 352 7.73 6.58 10.28
N ALA A 353 7.68 5.49 11.05
CA ALA A 353 6.98 5.46 12.33
C ALA A 353 7.53 6.51 13.31
N ASP A 354 8.85 6.75 13.30
CA ASP A 354 9.51 7.74 14.13
C ASP A 354 9.33 9.19 13.65
N ALA A 355 9.04 9.39 12.35
CA ALA A 355 8.84 10.72 11.79
C ALA A 355 7.46 11.33 12.12
N LEU A 356 6.47 10.48 12.41
CA LEU A 356 5.16 10.92 12.90
C LEU A 356 5.22 11.06 14.43
N PRO A 357 4.73 12.18 15.01
CA PRO A 357 4.74 12.40 16.46
C PRO A 357 3.96 11.30 17.19
N ASP A 358 4.27 11.08 18.48
CA ASP A 358 3.52 10.16 19.34
C ASP A 358 2.09 10.68 19.51
N GLY A 359 1.18 10.22 18.66
CA GLY A 359 -0.25 10.33 18.93
C GLY A 359 -0.55 9.53 20.20
N VAL A 360 -1.14 10.19 21.21
CA VAL A 360 -1.65 9.54 22.42
C VAL A 360 -2.81 8.62 22.03
N LEU A 361 -2.55 7.38 21.60
CA LEU A 361 -3.54 6.31 21.39
C LEU A 361 -4.89 6.76 20.75
N ALA A 362 -4.87 7.78 19.88
CA ALA A 362 -6.08 8.50 19.48
C ALA A 362 -6.54 7.98 18.12
N GLY A 363 -7.36 6.93 18.15
CA GLY A 363 -8.11 6.42 17.00
C GLY A 363 -7.26 5.83 15.87
N PRO A 364 -7.90 5.27 14.83
CA PRO A 364 -7.23 4.81 13.61
C PRO A 364 -6.66 5.97 12.77
N GLU A 365 -6.94 7.23 13.13
CA GLU A 365 -6.68 8.43 12.34
C GLU A 365 -5.20 8.86 12.28
N THR A 366 -4.28 8.26 13.04
CA THR A 366 -2.84 8.55 12.92
C THR A 366 -2.03 7.27 12.78
N ALA A 367 -1.71 6.86 11.55
CA ALA A 367 -0.98 5.62 11.30
C ALA A 367 -0.12 5.66 10.02
N VAL A 368 1.02 4.94 10.05
CA VAL A 368 1.77 4.60 8.83
C VAL A 368 1.14 3.35 8.23
N ALA A 369 0.88 3.40 6.93
CA ALA A 369 0.41 2.29 6.12
C ALA A 369 1.56 1.68 5.32
N VAL A 370 1.72 0.36 5.47
CA VAL A 370 2.86 -0.46 5.05
C VAL A 370 2.43 -1.53 4.06
#